data_AF-A0A3B4XBZ8-F1
#
_entry.id   AF-A0A3B4XBZ8-F1
#
_cell.length_a   1.000
_cell.length_b   1.000
_cell.length_c   1.000
_cell.angle_alpha   90.00
_cell.angle_beta   90.00
_cell.angle_gamma   90.00
#
_symmetry.space_group_name_H-M   'P 1'
#
loop_
_entity.id
_entity.type
_entity.pdbx_description
1 polymer ?
#
loop_
_entity_poly.entity_id
_entity_poly.type
_entity_poly.pdbx_seq_one_letter_code
_entity_poly.pdbx_strand_id
1 'polypeptide(L)'
;MGCGLRKMKPMSEENSPGKIYSTLKRPQVETKVGVSYTYRYLDFLIGKDGGTSTLRLSSVRELPGQLQELYQQGFVLAAVHPFIHPCGPESNSPQHQLYRAILVRLNDG
;
A
#
# COMPACT_ATOMS: atom_id res chain seq x y z
N MET A 1 -12.02 -55.87 -15.96
CA MET A 1 -11.57 -54.96 -17.04
C MET A 1 -12.60 -55.07 -18.17
N GLY A 2 -13.29 -54.06 -18.67
CA GLY A 2 -13.35 -52.63 -18.37
C GLY A 2 -14.71 -52.09 -18.83
N CYS A 3 -15.23 -51.09 -18.13
CA CYS A 3 -16.42 -50.35 -18.53
C CYS A 3 -16.04 -49.43 -19.70
N GLY A 4 -16.50 -49.74 -20.91
CA GLY A 4 -16.30 -48.92 -22.10
C GLY A 4 -17.33 -47.79 -22.18
N LEU A 5 -17.08 -46.68 -21.48
CA LEU A 5 -17.86 -45.45 -21.67
C LEU A 5 -17.69 -44.95 -23.11
N ARG A 6 -18.79 -44.76 -23.83
CA ARG A 6 -18.78 -44.18 -25.17
C ARG A 6 -18.27 -42.74 -25.07
N LYS A 7 -17.20 -42.39 -25.79
CA LYS A 7 -16.73 -41.00 -25.90
C LYS A 7 -17.80 -40.18 -26.61
N MET A 8 -18.37 -39.20 -25.92
CA MET A 8 -19.22 -38.18 -26.51
C MET A 8 -18.44 -37.48 -27.64
N LYS A 9 -19.04 -37.37 -28.83
CA LYS A 9 -18.50 -36.55 -29.92
C LYS A 9 -18.32 -35.12 -29.38
N PRO A 10 -17.18 -34.43 -29.63
CA PRO A 10 -17.04 -33.04 -29.21
C PRO A 10 -18.16 -32.23 -29.87
N MET A 11 -19.05 -31.67 -29.05
CA MET A 11 -20.03 -30.69 -29.48
C MET A 11 -19.25 -29.51 -30.06
N SER A 12 -19.61 -29.01 -31.25
CA SER A 12 -18.89 -27.89 -31.86
C SER A 12 -18.82 -26.72 -30.88
N GLU A 13 -17.59 -26.28 -30.57
CA GLU A 13 -17.30 -25.21 -29.60
C GLU A 13 -17.76 -23.81 -30.05
N GLU A 14 -18.68 -23.73 -31.02
CA GLU A 14 -19.28 -22.49 -31.49
C GLU A 14 -20.43 -22.02 -30.61
N ASN A 15 -21.12 -22.94 -29.90
CA ASN A 15 -22.32 -22.60 -29.11
C ASN A 15 -22.15 -22.85 -27.60
N SER A 16 -20.94 -22.69 -27.05
CA SER A 16 -20.75 -22.72 -25.59
C SER A 16 -21.16 -21.37 -25.00
N PRO A 17 -22.16 -21.29 -24.08
CA PRO A 17 -22.78 -20.04 -23.62
C PRO A 17 -21.91 -19.28 -22.59
N GLY A 18 -20.59 -19.45 -22.65
CA GLY A 18 -19.62 -18.88 -21.71
C GLY A 18 -18.53 -18.02 -22.35
N LYS A 19 -18.55 -17.80 -23.68
CA LYS A 19 -17.54 -16.97 -24.33
C LYS A 19 -17.93 -15.49 -24.23
N ILE A 20 -17.64 -14.89 -23.07
CA ILE A 20 -17.58 -13.43 -22.92
C ILE A 20 -16.26 -12.94 -23.52
N TYR A 21 -16.29 -12.59 -24.80
CA TYR A 21 -15.22 -11.83 -25.42
C TYR A 21 -15.32 -10.39 -24.90
N SER A 22 -14.34 -9.96 -24.11
CA SER A 22 -14.25 -8.56 -23.64
C SER A 22 -14.01 -7.65 -24.85
N THR A 23 -15.09 -7.11 -25.43
CA THR A 23 -15.04 -6.14 -26.55
C THR A 23 -14.69 -4.72 -26.12
N LEU A 24 -14.54 -4.48 -24.83
CA LEU A 24 -14.02 -3.21 -24.33
C LEU A 24 -12.53 -3.13 -24.69
N LYS A 25 -12.24 -2.53 -25.85
CA LYS A 25 -11.05 -1.68 -25.98
C LYS A 25 -11.22 -0.59 -24.93
N ARG A 26 -10.86 -0.88 -23.68
CA ARG A 26 -10.76 0.14 -22.65
C ARG A 26 -9.75 1.13 -23.21
N PRO A 27 -10.14 2.37 -23.54
CA PRO A 27 -9.15 3.42 -23.64
C PRO A 27 -8.61 3.49 -22.22
N GLN A 28 -7.47 2.85 -21.98
CA GLN A 28 -6.76 3.08 -20.75
C GLN A 28 -6.50 4.58 -20.77
N VAL A 29 -7.14 5.31 -19.86
CA VAL A 29 -6.93 6.74 -19.74
C VAL A 29 -5.48 6.87 -19.30
N GLU A 30 -4.60 7.09 -20.28
CA GLU A 30 -3.25 7.56 -20.03
C GLU A 30 -3.39 9.01 -19.60
N THR A 31 -3.64 9.23 -18.30
CA THR A 31 -3.30 10.51 -17.72
C THR A 31 -1.78 10.64 -17.81
N LYS A 32 -1.30 11.25 -18.89
CA LYS A 32 0.07 11.78 -18.97
C LYS A 32 0.17 12.91 -17.96
N VAL A 33 0.36 12.56 -16.69
CA VAL A 33 0.72 13.54 -15.68
C VAL A 33 2.19 13.83 -15.95
N GLY A 34 2.51 15.03 -16.46
CA GLY A 34 3.89 15.48 -16.71
C GLY A 34 4.72 15.67 -15.44
N VAL A 35 4.27 15.14 -14.31
CA VAL A 35 4.85 15.29 -12.98
C VAL A 35 4.93 13.90 -12.36
N SER A 36 6.12 13.54 -11.88
CA SER A 36 6.32 12.31 -11.11
C SER A 36 6.80 12.64 -9.70
N TYR A 37 6.33 11.87 -8.72
CA TYR A 37 6.69 12.04 -7.33
C TYR A 37 7.38 10.78 -6.80
N THR A 38 8.47 10.96 -6.07
CA THR A 38 9.04 9.92 -5.22
C THR A 38 8.41 9.99 -3.84
N TYR A 39 7.92 8.86 -3.35
CA TYR A 39 7.34 8.74 -2.02
C TYR A 39 8.31 8.09 -1.05
N ARG A 40 8.31 8.56 0.20
CA ARG A 40 8.91 7.85 1.34
C ARG A 40 7.96 7.83 2.53
N TYR A 41 8.05 6.75 3.29
CA TYR A 41 7.27 6.53 4.50
C TYR A 41 8.20 6.43 5.70
N LEU A 42 7.80 7.07 6.79
CA LEU A 42 8.45 6.91 8.09
C LEU A 42 7.39 6.58 9.13
N ASP A 43 7.51 5.39 9.71
CA ASP A 43 6.62 4.92 10.77
C ASP A 43 7.23 5.25 12.13
N PHE A 44 6.43 5.85 13.01
CA PHE A 44 6.86 6.24 14.35
C PHE A 44 5.74 6.08 15.38
N LEU A 45 6.13 5.87 16.62
CA LEU A 45 5.22 5.81 17.76
C LEU A 45 5.29 7.10 18.56
N ILE A 46 4.16 7.50 19.15
CA ILE A 46 4.12 8.57 20.15
C ILE A 46 3.80 7.96 21.52
N GLY A 47 4.63 8.24 22.52
CA GLY A 47 4.40 7.80 23.91
C GLY A 47 5.63 7.21 24.60
N LYS A 48 5.43 6.77 25.85
CA LYS A 48 6.50 6.31 26.76
C LYS A 48 7.05 4.91 26.39
N ASP A 49 8.28 4.67 26.84
CA ASP A 49 9.17 3.55 26.48
C ASP A 49 8.58 2.14 26.56
N GLY A 50 9.09 1.27 25.69
CA GLY A 50 8.52 -0.06 25.43
C GLY A 50 9.26 -0.82 24.33
N GLY A 51 10.59 -0.82 24.33
CA GLY A 51 11.43 -1.87 23.70
C GLY A 51 11.27 -2.19 22.20
N THR A 52 10.62 -1.36 21.38
CA THR A 52 10.43 -1.64 19.94
C THR A 52 11.53 -1.00 19.08
N SER A 53 11.87 -1.63 17.95
CA SER A 53 12.80 -1.12 16.92
C SER A 53 12.26 0.06 16.09
N THR A 54 10.98 0.42 16.23
CA THR A 54 10.35 1.56 15.57
C THR A 54 10.75 2.89 16.22
N LEU A 55 10.94 3.94 15.40
CA LEU A 55 11.21 5.31 15.86
C LEU A 55 10.15 5.76 16.88
N ARG A 56 10.59 6.39 17.97
CA ARG A 56 9.72 6.88 19.05
C ARG A 56 9.93 8.36 19.25
N LEU A 57 8.81 9.06 19.39
CA LEU A 57 8.78 10.48 19.70
C LEU A 57 7.98 10.70 20.97
N SER A 58 8.40 11.68 21.77
CA SER A 58 7.59 12.15 22.90
C SER A 58 6.38 12.94 22.39
N SER A 59 6.50 13.57 21.22
CA SER A 59 5.48 14.40 20.58
C SER A 59 5.70 14.49 19.07
N VAL A 60 4.63 14.75 18.30
CA VAL A 60 4.72 15.09 16.86
C VAL A 60 5.67 16.28 16.60
N ARG A 61 5.85 17.17 17.58
CA ARG A 61 6.73 18.35 17.46
C ARG A 61 8.20 18.00 17.21
N GLU A 62 8.63 16.79 17.55
CA GLU A 62 10.00 16.31 17.33
C GLU A 62 10.21 15.78 15.89
N LEU A 63 9.12 15.50 15.17
CA LEU A 63 9.15 14.93 13.83
C LEU A 63 10.00 15.73 12.84
N PRO A 64 9.93 17.09 12.77
CA PRO A 64 10.75 17.85 11.84
C PRO A 64 12.25 17.60 12.01
N GLY A 65 12.73 17.42 13.25
CA GLY A 65 14.14 17.10 13.51
C GLY A 65 14.54 15.72 12.98
N GLN A 66 13.64 14.74 13.07
CA GLN A 66 13.87 13.39 12.54
C GLN A 66 13.84 13.33 11.00
N LEU A 67 13.17 14.29 10.36
CA LEU A 67 13.04 14.38 8.91
C LEU A 67 14.13 15.23 8.25
N GLN A 68 15.06 15.80 9.03
CA GLN A 68 16.04 16.77 8.57
C GLN A 68 16.88 16.27 7.37
N GLU A 69 17.35 15.02 7.40
CA GLU A 69 18.10 14.45 6.27
C GLU A 69 17.25 14.28 5.01
N LEU A 70 15.97 13.94 5.17
CA LEU A 70 15.05 13.79 4.04
C LEU A 70 14.71 15.16 3.44
N TYR A 71 14.55 16.19 4.27
CA TYR A 71 14.39 17.57 3.81
C TYR A 71 15.60 18.04 3.00
N GLN A 72 16.82 17.71 3.43
CA GLN A 72 18.04 18.01 2.66
C GLN A 72 18.10 17.26 1.31
N GLN A 73 17.44 16.11 1.20
CA GLN A 73 17.29 15.35 -0.05
C GLN A 73 16.14 15.87 -0.95
N GLY A 74 15.48 16.96 -0.55
CA GLY A 74 14.40 17.61 -1.29
C GLY A 74 13.01 17.03 -1.01
N PHE A 75 12.87 16.09 -0.09
CA PHE A 75 11.54 15.63 0.33
C PHE A 75 10.80 16.72 1.11
N VAL A 76 9.48 16.71 1.01
CA VAL A 76 8.56 17.55 1.78
C VAL A 76 7.55 16.65 2.47
N LEU A 77 7.21 16.96 3.72
CA LEU A 77 6.17 16.25 4.46
C LEU A 77 4.80 16.60 3.87
N ALA A 78 4.11 15.62 3.28
CA ALA A 78 2.80 15.78 2.68
C ALA A 78 1.67 15.52 3.68
N ALA A 79 1.82 14.49 4.51
CA ALA A 79 0.81 14.12 5.49
C ALA A 79 1.39 13.32 6.67
N VAL A 80 0.67 13.34 7.79
CA VAL A 80 0.90 12.46 8.94
C VAL A 80 -0.42 11.77 9.25
N HIS A 81 -0.44 10.44 9.17
CA HIS A 81 -1.64 9.64 9.39
C HIS A 81 -1.49 8.74 10.62
N PRO A 82 -2.43 8.78 11.58
CA PRO A 82 -2.52 7.74 12.59
C PRO A 82 -2.96 6.43 11.93
N PHE A 83 -2.32 5.32 12.29
CA PHE A 83 -2.71 3.98 11.91
C PHE A 83 -2.94 3.14 13.17
N ILE A 84 -4.08 2.44 13.22
CA ILE A 84 -4.36 1.49 14.29
C ILE A 84 -3.62 0.21 13.92
N HIS A 85 -2.53 -0.10 14.62
CA HIS A 85 -1.95 -1.43 14.53
C HIS A 85 -2.89 -2.40 15.27
N PRO A 86 -3.44 -3.43 14.62
CA PRO A 86 -4.20 -4.45 15.33
C PRO A 86 -3.21 -5.26 16.17
N CYS A 87 -2.91 -4.76 17.36
CA CYS A 87 -2.25 -5.56 18.37
C CYS A 87 -3.24 -6.67 18.78
N GLY A 88 -2.79 -7.92 18.74
CA GLY A 88 -3.58 -9.05 19.17
C GLY A 88 -4.08 -8.91 20.62
N PRO A 89 -4.91 -9.86 21.10
CA PRO A 89 -5.61 -9.77 22.39
C PRO A 89 -4.71 -9.58 23.62
N GLU A 90 -3.39 -9.74 23.48
CA GLU A 90 -2.40 -9.68 24.56
C GLU A 90 -1.83 -8.28 24.85
N SER A 91 -2.16 -7.23 24.10
CA SER A 91 -1.63 -5.89 24.38
C SER A 91 -2.49 -5.16 25.41
N ASN A 92 -2.22 -5.40 26.69
CA ASN A 92 -2.81 -4.67 27.82
C ASN A 92 -2.24 -3.24 27.98
N SER A 93 -1.46 -2.76 27.00
CA SER A 93 -0.90 -1.40 26.98
C SER A 93 -1.79 -0.47 26.14
N PRO A 94 -1.91 0.82 26.53
CA PRO A 94 -2.69 1.78 25.78
C PRO A 94 -2.11 1.86 24.38
N GLN A 95 -2.81 1.25 23.43
CA GLN A 95 -2.72 1.39 21.97
C GLN A 95 -1.56 2.31 21.59
N HIS A 96 -0.36 1.75 21.37
CA HIS A 96 0.75 2.54 20.86
C HIS A 96 0.26 3.16 19.56
N GLN A 97 0.00 4.47 19.58
CA GLN A 97 -0.53 5.18 18.43
C GLN A 97 0.61 5.20 17.41
N LEU A 98 0.51 4.32 16.43
CA LEU A 98 1.43 4.26 15.31
C LEU A 98 1.02 5.35 14.32
N TYR A 99 2.00 6.11 13.88
CA TYR A 99 1.83 7.16 12.90
C TYR A 99 2.72 6.88 11.71
N ARG A 100 2.24 7.26 10.53
CA ARG A 100 3.02 7.27 9.29
C ARG A 100 3.15 8.69 8.79
N ALA A 101 4.38 9.18 8.70
CA ALA A 101 4.70 10.36 7.92
C ALA A 101 4.87 9.96 6.45
N ILE A 102 4.19 10.68 5.56
CA ILE A 102 4.28 10.52 4.11
C ILE A 102 5.06 11.71 3.56
N LEU A 103 6.22 11.43 2.97
CA LEU A 103 7.04 12.44 2.32
C LEU A 103 7.00 12.26 0.81
N VAL A 104 6.98 13.39 0.11
CA VAL A 104 7.02 13.44 -1.36
C VAL A 104 8.16 14.30 -1.83
N ARG A 105 8.75 13.93 -2.96
CA ARG A 105 9.70 14.76 -3.69
C ARG A 105 9.29 14.76 -5.15
N LEU A 106 9.20 15.94 -5.76
CA LEU A 106 9.06 16.06 -7.21
C LEU A 106 10.32 15.52 -7.87
N ASN A 107 10.19 14.65 -8.85
CA ASN A 107 11.31 14.33 -9.72
C ASN A 107 11.27 15.29 -10.90
N ASP A 108 12.34 16.05 -11.05
CA ASP A 108 12.64 16.74 -12.30
C ASP A 108 12.89 15.65 -13.34
N GLY A 109 12.05 15.59 -14.37
CA GLY A 109 12.08 14.57 -15.41
C GLY A 109 13.32 14.63 -16.30
#